data_AF-A0A366M9H7-F1
#
_entry.id   AF-A0A366M9H7-F1
#
_cell.length_a   1.000
_cell.length_b   1.000
_cell.length_c   1.000
_cell.angle_alpha   90.00
_cell.angle_beta   90.00
_cell.angle_gamma   90.00
#
_symmetry.space_group_name_H-M   'P 1'
#
loop_
_entity.id
_entity.type
_entity.pdbx_description
1 polymer ?
#
loop_
_entity_poly.entity_id
_entity_poly.type
_entity_poly.pdbx_seq_one_letter_code
_entity_poly.pdbx_strand_id
1 'polypeptide(L)'
;MIKLVVFDLDNVIIDGEAIDEIGKLVNVQKQIAEITEKTMNGDLDFETSIKERVKLLKGASVEEIKELGNEMKLMKGAEDTIKALKDNGYKVAVISGSFDLIAEPLKEKFNLDYLFTNTLEEKDGKLTGEVSGPLVDGFKSDVLNSIITDNDMSVDECIAVGDGANDISMMEIAQLGIAFNAKTAVKEVADIIVENKDLNEVFNVINDLDYDSTSEKSDDSSKETDKETSEEEKSEKSVEKDTVVEEKEGSETENSKEISDKSSKPKGKKSKKDSLPEVDFDLAPTPEGVKKQKDEKEEVIAKIADEREEFNKVAKEQRKIRDKLNDSLKENLKLAIELRDKRNEVNKTVEEAKKLRDDVNEDLKKLEWSSGRRDRIKLETEIKKIDKIIETRVLDIKKENQLVKNANDLRKQLMEIQEDEKVKDEAQDLKKVSEEQHVKVVELSTQAQEFHENMLNYFRKTDDIRTEADEAHKKFIEAKKAASSKHEEFKIVLSEIHIINKELGTNKSKRRKSEKQASTKKNREEKEKAEDIFEKFKHGKKLTTEELLLLQKHNIG
;
A
#
# COMPACT_ATOMS: atom_id res chain seq x y z
N MET A 1 14.90 4.95 0.84
CA MET A 1 14.86 5.93 1.95
C MET A 1 13.62 6.74 1.70
N ILE A 2 12.77 6.86 2.69
CA ILE A 2 11.49 7.54 2.53
C ILE A 2 11.75 9.02 2.25
N LYS A 3 10.98 9.61 1.33
CA LYS A 3 11.11 11.01 0.92
C LYS A 3 9.82 11.80 1.08
N LEU A 4 8.67 11.14 1.02
CA LEU A 4 7.36 11.77 1.07
C LEU A 4 6.50 11.11 2.16
N VAL A 5 5.90 11.94 3.00
CA VAL A 5 4.84 11.51 3.92
C VAL A 5 3.56 12.25 3.57
N VAL A 6 2.51 11.47 3.35
CA VAL A 6 1.18 11.95 2.93
C VAL A 6 0.20 11.72 4.05
N PHE A 7 -0.56 12.74 4.39
CA PHE A 7 -1.60 12.68 5.42
C PHE A 7 -2.98 12.95 4.82
N ASP A 8 -4.00 12.30 5.35
CA ASP A 8 -5.34 12.88 5.31
C ASP A 8 -5.43 14.10 6.24
N LEU A 9 -6.51 14.88 6.09
CA LEU A 9 -6.76 16.07 6.88
C LEU A 9 -7.71 15.78 8.05
N ASP A 10 -8.96 15.44 7.72
CA ASP A 10 -10.03 15.21 8.69
C ASP A 10 -9.70 13.97 9.54
N ASN A 11 -9.93 14.04 10.85
CA ASN A 11 -9.58 13.02 11.85
C ASN A 11 -8.09 12.57 11.92
N VAL A 12 -7.20 13.13 11.10
CA VAL A 12 -5.75 12.85 11.11
C VAL A 12 -4.97 14.08 11.57
N ILE A 13 -4.90 15.14 10.77
CA ILE A 13 -4.24 16.41 11.15
C ILE A 13 -5.17 17.25 12.03
N ILE A 14 -6.47 17.23 11.73
CA ILE A 14 -7.52 17.93 12.47
C ILE A 14 -8.26 16.91 13.34
N ASP A 15 -8.58 17.27 14.59
CA ASP A 15 -9.41 16.44 15.48
C ASP A 15 -10.90 16.73 15.25
N GLY A 16 -11.38 16.37 14.06
CA GLY A 16 -12.76 16.56 13.63
C GLY A 16 -12.91 16.52 12.11
N GLU A 17 -14.14 16.78 11.66
CA GLU A 17 -14.56 16.82 10.26
C GLU A 17 -14.86 18.27 9.84
N ALA A 18 -14.15 18.78 8.85
CA ALA A 18 -14.28 20.17 8.41
C ALA A 18 -15.71 20.54 7.99
N ILE A 19 -16.39 19.64 7.28
CA ILE A 19 -17.74 19.90 6.77
C ILE A 19 -18.77 20.06 7.90
N ASP A 20 -18.58 19.34 9.01
CA ASP A 20 -19.46 19.41 10.18
C ASP A 20 -19.25 20.72 10.93
N GLU A 21 -17.99 21.19 11.04
CA GLU A 21 -17.68 22.48 11.64
C GLU A 21 -18.22 23.66 10.80
N ILE A 22 -18.07 23.62 9.48
CA ILE A 22 -18.70 24.63 8.59
C ILE A 22 -20.23 24.56 8.72
N GLY A 23 -20.79 23.35 8.80
CA GLY A 23 -22.21 23.12 9.03
C GLY A 23 -22.73 23.76 10.32
N LYS A 24 -21.87 23.96 11.33
CA LYS A 24 -22.24 24.67 12.55
C LYS A 24 -22.41 26.16 12.35
N LEU A 25 -21.61 26.79 11.50
CA LEU A 25 -21.72 28.22 11.19
C LEU A 25 -23.09 28.56 10.59
N VAL A 26 -23.64 27.66 9.76
CA VAL A 26 -24.93 27.85 9.09
C VAL A 26 -26.10 27.07 9.70
N ASN A 27 -25.88 26.38 10.82
CA ASN A 27 -26.89 25.61 11.57
C ASN A 27 -27.57 24.46 10.78
N VAL A 28 -26.79 23.74 9.95
CA VAL A 28 -27.29 22.61 9.14
C VAL A 28 -26.68 21.26 9.53
N GLN A 29 -26.08 21.16 10.72
CA GLN A 29 -25.35 19.97 11.19
C GLN A 29 -26.19 18.68 11.13
N LYS A 30 -27.48 18.78 11.49
CA LYS A 30 -28.38 17.62 11.45
C LYS A 30 -28.59 17.09 10.04
N GLN A 31 -28.74 17.99 9.08
CA GLN A 31 -28.98 17.63 7.67
C GLN A 31 -27.71 17.03 7.06
N ILE A 32 -26.53 17.56 7.42
CA ILE A 32 -25.25 16.97 7.02
C ILE A 32 -25.12 15.56 7.59
N ALA A 33 -25.38 15.38 8.89
CA ALA A 33 -25.31 14.08 9.53
C ALA A 33 -26.24 13.03 8.88
N GLU A 34 -27.48 13.41 8.53
CA GLU A 34 -28.43 12.54 7.83
C GLU A 34 -27.91 12.08 6.45
N ILE A 35 -27.23 12.96 5.70
CA ILE A 35 -26.64 12.60 4.40
C ILE A 35 -25.40 11.72 4.60
N THR A 36 -24.54 12.05 5.57
CA THR A 36 -23.36 11.25 5.92
C THR A 36 -23.76 9.84 6.33
N GLU A 37 -24.80 9.66 7.14
CA GLU A 37 -25.31 8.35 7.57
C GLU A 37 -25.76 7.50 6.37
N LYS A 38 -26.52 8.08 5.42
CA LYS A 38 -26.91 7.39 4.17
C LYS A 38 -25.70 6.96 3.35
N THR A 39 -24.67 7.80 3.30
CA THR A 39 -23.43 7.49 2.56
C THR A 39 -22.70 6.32 3.21
N MET A 40 -22.59 6.31 4.54
CA MET A 40 -21.96 5.22 5.29
C MET A 40 -22.74 3.90 5.21
N ASN A 41 -24.06 3.96 5.05
CA ASN A 41 -24.91 2.78 4.82
C ASN A 41 -24.84 2.27 3.37
N GLY A 42 -24.16 2.98 2.46
CA GLY A 42 -24.10 2.65 1.04
C GLY A 42 -25.35 3.02 0.24
N ASP A 43 -26.27 3.80 0.83
CA ASP A 43 -27.49 4.28 0.16
C ASP A 43 -27.20 5.43 -0.83
N LEU A 44 -26.07 6.11 -0.66
CA LEU A 44 -25.63 7.26 -1.46
C LEU A 44 -24.16 7.11 -1.82
N ASP A 45 -23.80 7.37 -3.08
CA ASP A 45 -22.40 7.41 -3.48
C ASP A 45 -21.70 8.67 -2.94
N PHE A 46 -20.38 8.61 -2.80
CA PHE A 46 -19.61 9.69 -2.20
C PHE A 46 -19.74 11.03 -2.96
N GLU A 47 -19.66 10.99 -4.29
CA GLU A 47 -19.70 12.21 -5.12
C GLU A 47 -21.06 12.91 -4.98
N THR A 48 -22.15 12.15 -4.97
CA THR A 48 -23.48 12.70 -4.69
C THR A 48 -23.56 13.21 -3.25
N SER A 49 -23.04 12.46 -2.28
CA SER A 49 -23.02 12.86 -0.87
C SER A 49 -22.33 14.19 -0.62
N ILE A 50 -21.12 14.39 -1.15
CA ILE A 50 -20.39 15.64 -0.93
C ILE A 50 -21.09 16.82 -1.59
N LYS A 51 -21.64 16.65 -2.80
CA LYS A 51 -22.42 17.70 -3.48
C LYS A 51 -23.68 18.07 -2.70
N GLU A 52 -24.40 17.08 -2.16
CA GLU A 52 -25.58 17.35 -1.34
C GLU A 52 -25.24 18.06 -0.03
N ARG A 53 -24.17 17.65 0.66
CA ARG A 53 -23.73 18.30 1.89
C ARG A 53 -23.24 19.73 1.65
N VAL A 54 -22.42 19.96 0.61
CA VAL A 54 -21.93 21.30 0.26
C VAL A 54 -23.08 22.23 -0.14
N LYS A 55 -24.12 21.71 -0.79
CA LYS A 55 -25.30 22.51 -1.15
C LYS A 55 -26.01 23.11 0.06
N LEU A 56 -25.97 22.45 1.22
CA LEU A 56 -26.52 22.97 2.47
C LEU A 56 -25.73 24.16 3.02
N LEU A 57 -24.46 24.30 2.63
CA LEU A 57 -23.56 25.37 3.07
C LEU A 57 -23.73 26.67 2.29
N LYS A 58 -24.63 26.69 1.30
CA LYS A 58 -24.88 27.86 0.44
C LYS A 58 -25.18 29.11 1.27
N GLY A 59 -24.42 30.18 1.01
CA GLY A 59 -24.56 31.47 1.66
C GLY A 59 -23.69 31.65 2.91
N ALA A 60 -22.93 30.64 3.33
CA ALA A 60 -21.91 30.78 4.36
C ALA A 60 -20.85 31.82 3.94
N SER A 61 -20.35 32.60 4.90
CA SER A 61 -19.29 33.57 4.67
C SER A 61 -17.95 32.85 4.46
N VAL A 62 -17.24 33.19 3.39
CA VAL A 62 -15.90 32.65 3.12
C VAL A 62 -14.92 33.09 4.21
N GLU A 63 -15.03 34.33 4.70
CA GLU A 63 -14.14 34.85 5.73
C GLU A 63 -14.31 34.08 7.05
N GLU A 64 -15.54 33.79 7.46
CA GLU A 64 -15.82 33.01 8.69
C GLU A 64 -15.30 31.57 8.57
N ILE A 65 -15.35 30.98 7.36
CA ILE A 65 -14.80 29.64 7.11
C ILE A 65 -13.26 29.65 7.18
N LYS A 66 -12.60 30.67 6.63
CA LYS A 66 -11.15 30.82 6.72
C LYS A 66 -10.70 31.05 8.17
N GLU A 67 -11.45 31.83 8.94
CA GLU A 67 -11.21 31.99 10.39
C GLU A 67 -11.37 30.67 11.12
N LEU A 68 -12.44 29.90 10.83
CA LEU A 68 -12.65 28.57 11.37
C LEU A 68 -11.46 27.63 11.09
N GLY A 69 -10.90 27.66 9.88
CA GLY A 69 -9.71 26.88 9.53
C GLY A 69 -8.49 27.18 10.42
N ASN A 70 -8.33 28.43 10.87
CA ASN A 70 -7.26 28.83 11.79
C ASN A 70 -7.50 28.40 13.24
N GLU A 71 -8.76 28.31 13.65
CA GLU A 71 -9.18 27.98 15.02
C GLU A 71 -9.43 26.48 15.23
N MET A 72 -9.51 25.71 14.15
CA MET A 72 -9.77 24.28 14.21
C MET A 72 -8.75 23.55 15.10
N LYS A 73 -9.29 22.68 15.94
CA LYS A 73 -8.50 21.91 16.89
C LYS A 73 -7.64 20.91 16.12
N LEU A 74 -6.33 21.07 16.21
CA LEU A 74 -5.37 20.13 15.66
C LEU A 74 -5.34 18.84 16.47
N MET A 75 -5.04 17.73 15.79
CA MET A 75 -4.73 16.46 16.44
C MET A 75 -3.52 16.64 17.36
N LYS A 76 -3.55 15.94 18.50
CA LYS A 76 -2.44 15.97 19.44
C LYS A 76 -1.16 15.51 18.71
N GLY A 77 -0.10 16.31 18.82
CA GLY A 77 1.18 16.01 18.16
C GLY A 77 1.26 16.35 16.67
N ALA A 78 0.21 16.89 16.04
CA ALA A 78 0.22 17.22 14.61
C ALA A 78 1.34 18.20 14.24
N GLU A 79 1.41 19.33 14.96
CA GLU A 79 2.40 20.38 14.71
C GLU A 79 3.83 19.87 14.96
N ASP A 80 4.05 19.16 16.06
CA ASP A 80 5.34 18.58 16.41
C ASP A 80 5.79 17.54 15.37
N THR A 81 4.87 16.67 14.93
CA THR A 81 5.13 15.61 13.94
C THR A 81 5.47 16.19 12.58
N ILE A 82 4.65 17.10 12.05
CA ILE A 82 4.90 17.68 10.72
C ILE A 82 6.22 18.46 10.74
N LYS A 83 6.47 19.25 11.80
CA LYS A 83 7.73 19.96 11.95
C LYS A 83 8.92 19.01 12.01
N ALA A 84 8.85 17.95 12.82
CA ALA A 84 9.92 16.97 12.93
C ALA A 84 10.17 16.25 11.59
N LEU A 85 9.13 15.93 10.82
CA LEU A 85 9.29 15.36 9.48
C LEU A 85 10.01 16.33 8.55
N LYS A 86 9.60 17.60 8.53
CA LYS A 86 10.28 18.64 7.72
C LYS A 86 11.74 18.82 8.14
N ASP A 87 12.03 18.85 9.43
CA ASP A 87 13.38 19.00 9.97
C ASP A 87 14.28 17.80 9.61
N ASN A 88 13.71 16.61 9.42
CA ASN A 88 14.41 15.42 8.92
C ASN A 88 14.49 15.33 7.38
N GLY A 89 14.00 16.35 6.66
CA GLY A 89 14.12 16.45 5.21
C GLY A 89 13.05 15.71 4.42
N TYR A 90 11.99 15.20 5.07
CA TYR A 90 10.84 14.66 4.34
C TYR A 90 10.01 15.79 3.72
N LYS A 91 9.51 15.54 2.52
CA LYS A 91 8.41 16.32 1.96
C LYS A 91 7.11 15.89 2.63
N VAL A 92 6.24 16.85 2.92
CA VAL A 92 4.94 16.59 3.55
C VAL A 92 3.82 17.02 2.61
N ALA A 93 2.91 16.11 2.31
CA ALA A 93 1.71 16.34 1.51
C ALA A 93 0.44 16.09 2.31
N VAL A 94 -0.62 16.83 1.97
CA VAL A 94 -1.97 16.55 2.43
C VAL A 94 -2.86 16.25 1.22
N ILE A 95 -3.53 15.10 1.23
CA ILE A 95 -4.49 14.69 0.20
C ILE A 95 -5.82 14.36 0.91
N SER A 96 -6.82 15.22 0.73
CA SER A 96 -8.08 15.09 1.45
C SER A 96 -9.31 15.34 0.59
N GLY A 97 -10.41 14.67 0.94
CA GLY A 97 -11.75 14.99 0.44
C GLY A 97 -12.35 16.26 1.04
N SER A 98 -11.63 16.91 1.96
CA SER A 98 -12.00 18.18 2.58
C SER A 98 -11.90 19.38 1.63
N PHE A 99 -11.92 20.60 2.17
CA PHE A 99 -12.02 21.84 1.40
C PHE A 99 -10.79 22.73 1.49
N ASP A 100 -10.47 23.37 0.37
CA ASP A 100 -9.38 24.35 0.21
C ASP A 100 -9.43 25.47 1.25
N LEU A 101 -10.60 26.08 1.49
CA LEU A 101 -10.76 27.17 2.45
C LEU A 101 -10.34 26.81 3.89
N ILE A 102 -10.38 25.53 4.25
CA ILE A 102 -9.98 25.02 5.55
C ILE A 102 -8.51 24.60 5.56
N ALA A 103 -8.04 24.00 4.47
CA ALA A 103 -6.71 23.42 4.43
C ALA A 103 -5.61 24.41 4.03
N GLU A 104 -5.92 25.47 3.27
CA GLU A 104 -4.97 26.52 2.91
C GLU A 104 -4.31 27.20 4.12
N PRO A 105 -5.05 27.61 5.18
CA PRO A 105 -4.44 28.14 6.40
C PRO A 105 -3.41 27.18 7.03
N LEU A 106 -3.67 25.86 6.96
CA LEU A 106 -2.79 24.83 7.50
C LEU A 106 -1.55 24.62 6.64
N LYS A 107 -1.67 24.79 5.32
CA LYS A 107 -0.52 24.76 4.39
C LYS A 107 0.51 25.81 4.75
N GLU A 108 0.07 27.04 4.99
CA GLU A 108 0.98 28.12 5.40
C GLU A 108 1.54 27.87 6.80
N LYS A 109 0.67 27.50 7.75
CA LYS A 109 1.06 27.26 9.16
C LYS A 109 2.14 26.18 9.29
N PHE A 110 2.00 25.07 8.57
CA PHE A 110 2.93 23.94 8.65
C PHE A 110 3.98 23.93 7.52
N ASN A 111 3.91 24.91 6.62
CA ASN A 111 4.76 24.98 5.43
C ASN A 111 4.69 23.67 4.62
N LEU A 112 3.49 23.17 4.31
CA LEU A 112 3.33 21.91 3.58
C LEU A 112 3.83 22.04 2.13
N ASP A 113 4.50 21.01 1.62
CA ASP A 113 5.04 21.00 0.26
C ASP A 113 3.93 20.84 -0.78
N TYR A 114 2.91 20.02 -0.47
CA TYR A 114 1.75 19.79 -1.33
C TYR A 114 0.44 19.80 -0.54
N LEU A 115 -0.60 20.34 -1.16
CA LEU A 115 -1.95 20.33 -0.64
C LEU A 115 -2.92 20.05 -1.79
N PHE A 116 -3.74 19.02 -1.63
CA PHE A 116 -4.80 18.64 -2.56
C PHE A 116 -6.11 18.43 -1.81
N THR A 117 -7.11 19.22 -2.16
CA THR A 117 -8.45 19.21 -1.57
C THR A 117 -9.50 19.45 -2.65
N ASN A 118 -10.78 19.34 -2.27
CA ASN A 118 -11.86 19.87 -3.09
C ASN A 118 -11.94 21.39 -2.96
N THR A 119 -12.47 22.06 -3.98
CA THR A 119 -12.61 23.51 -4.04
C THR A 119 -14.06 23.90 -3.80
N LEU A 120 -14.31 24.75 -2.81
CA LEU A 120 -15.63 25.33 -2.59
C LEU A 120 -15.82 26.55 -3.48
N GLU A 121 -16.86 26.52 -4.33
CA GLU A 121 -17.13 27.63 -5.24
C GLU A 121 -17.70 28.83 -4.46
N GLU A 122 -17.07 29.99 -4.63
CA GLU A 122 -17.45 31.23 -3.98
C GLU A 122 -17.95 32.30 -4.97
N LYS A 123 -18.87 33.14 -4.51
CA LYS A 123 -19.33 34.33 -5.23
C LYS A 123 -19.70 35.42 -4.24
N ASP A 124 -19.17 36.62 -4.46
CA ASP A 124 -19.43 37.81 -3.62
C ASP A 124 -19.13 37.55 -2.12
N GLY A 125 -18.05 36.82 -1.83
CA GLY A 125 -17.60 36.48 -0.47
C GLY A 125 -18.43 35.40 0.23
N LYS A 126 -19.28 34.68 -0.51
CA LYS A 126 -20.15 33.62 0.04
C LYS A 126 -20.09 32.35 -0.78
N LEU A 127 -20.32 31.21 -0.12
CA LEU A 127 -20.41 29.93 -0.80
C LEU A 127 -21.63 29.83 -1.72
N THR A 128 -21.44 29.34 -2.93
CA THR A 128 -22.52 29.10 -3.90
C THR A 128 -23.32 27.82 -3.59
N GLY A 129 -22.72 26.89 -2.85
CA GLY A 129 -23.20 25.54 -2.61
C GLY A 129 -22.77 24.54 -3.68
N GLU A 130 -21.79 24.89 -4.52
CA GLU A 130 -21.17 24.02 -5.51
C GLU A 130 -19.74 23.66 -5.07
N VAL A 131 -19.29 22.47 -5.44
CA VAL A 131 -17.94 21.95 -5.16
C VAL A 131 -17.32 21.49 -6.48
N SER A 132 -16.08 21.87 -6.69
CA SER A 132 -15.27 21.51 -7.86
C SER A 132 -13.94 20.89 -7.42
N GLY A 133 -13.11 20.48 -8.39
CA GLY A 133 -11.85 19.78 -8.15
C GLY A 133 -11.95 18.28 -8.41
N PRO A 134 -10.94 17.50 -7.98
CA PRO A 134 -10.84 16.08 -8.32
C PRO A 134 -11.94 15.21 -7.68
N LEU A 135 -12.72 15.76 -6.73
CA LEU A 135 -13.61 14.99 -5.85
C LEU A 135 -12.84 13.83 -5.22
N VAL A 136 -11.79 14.23 -4.50
CA VAL A 136 -10.56 13.48 -4.14
C VAL A 136 -10.77 12.08 -3.52
N ASP A 137 -11.95 11.77 -3.00
CA ASP A 137 -12.24 10.53 -2.27
C ASP A 137 -12.15 9.24 -3.10
N GLY A 138 -12.38 9.31 -4.42
CA GLY A 138 -12.22 8.17 -5.34
C GLY A 138 -10.84 8.05 -5.97
N PHE A 139 -9.96 9.04 -5.75
CA PHE A 139 -8.77 9.28 -6.56
C PHE A 139 -7.54 9.72 -5.74
N LYS A 140 -7.51 9.50 -4.41
CA LYS A 140 -6.34 9.84 -3.57
C LYS A 140 -5.07 9.18 -4.09
N SER A 141 -5.18 7.94 -4.59
CA SER A 141 -4.09 7.23 -5.26
C SER A 141 -3.59 7.92 -6.53
N ASP A 142 -4.48 8.46 -7.37
CA ASP A 142 -4.12 9.19 -8.59
C ASP A 142 -3.40 10.50 -8.25
N VAL A 143 -3.87 11.20 -7.21
CA VAL A 143 -3.21 12.42 -6.72
C VAL A 143 -1.82 12.10 -6.19
N LEU A 144 -1.67 11.05 -5.38
CA LEU A 144 -0.37 10.60 -4.89
C LEU A 144 0.55 10.20 -6.05
N ASN A 145 0.06 9.46 -7.04
CA ASN A 145 0.83 9.12 -8.25
C ASN A 145 1.27 10.36 -9.04
N SER A 146 0.43 11.40 -9.11
CA SER A 146 0.82 12.68 -9.71
C SER A 146 1.99 13.31 -8.95
N ILE A 147 1.91 13.39 -7.61
CA ILE A 147 3.00 13.94 -6.79
C ILE A 147 4.28 13.14 -6.98
N ILE A 148 4.20 11.81 -7.01
CA ILE A 148 5.34 10.92 -7.22
C ILE A 148 5.98 11.18 -8.58
N THR A 149 5.17 11.24 -9.64
CA THR A 149 5.62 11.45 -11.02
C THR A 149 6.24 12.83 -11.20
N ASP A 150 5.61 13.88 -10.66
CA ASP A 150 6.07 15.27 -10.78
C ASP A 150 7.39 15.55 -10.04
N ASN A 151 7.80 14.65 -9.16
CA ASN A 151 8.99 14.79 -8.32
C ASN A 151 10.06 13.70 -8.55
N ASP A 152 9.91 12.90 -9.62
CA ASP A 152 10.80 11.78 -9.93
C ASP A 152 11.04 10.84 -8.72
N MET A 153 9.98 10.58 -7.94
CA MET A 153 10.02 9.68 -6.79
C MET A 153 9.50 8.29 -7.18
N SER A 154 9.73 7.30 -6.31
CA SER A 154 9.05 6.00 -6.39
C SER A 154 7.98 5.88 -5.31
N VAL A 155 6.97 5.04 -5.55
CA VAL A 155 6.02 4.58 -4.53
C VAL A 155 6.72 4.01 -3.29
N ASP A 156 7.88 3.36 -3.49
CA ASP A 156 8.73 2.78 -2.45
C ASP A 156 9.36 3.84 -1.51
N GLU A 157 9.22 5.12 -1.85
CA GLU A 157 9.75 6.26 -1.09
C GLU A 157 8.63 7.05 -0.37
N CYS A 158 7.41 6.52 -0.35
CA CYS A 158 6.22 7.22 0.15
C CYS A 158 5.56 6.49 1.32
N ILE A 159 5.14 7.25 2.33
CA ILE A 159 4.30 6.78 3.45
C ILE A 159 2.94 7.50 3.37
N ALA A 160 1.86 6.76 3.58
CA ALA A 160 0.51 7.29 3.65
C ALA A 160 -0.08 7.10 5.04
N VAL A 161 -0.75 8.13 5.57
CA VAL A 161 -1.38 8.13 6.90
C VAL A 161 -2.85 8.52 6.76
N GLY A 162 -3.75 7.65 7.20
CA GLY A 162 -5.20 7.83 7.05
C GLY A 162 -6.01 7.14 8.15
N ASP A 163 -7.29 7.51 8.28
CA ASP A 163 -8.22 6.94 9.27
C ASP A 163 -9.45 6.28 8.62
N GLY A 164 -9.78 6.68 7.39
CA GLY A 164 -11.02 6.39 6.70
C GLY A 164 -10.88 5.39 5.54
N ALA A 165 -12.02 4.82 5.12
CA ALA A 165 -12.04 3.86 4.01
C ALA A 165 -11.62 4.47 2.67
N ASN A 166 -11.77 5.79 2.52
CA ASN A 166 -11.30 6.58 1.40
C ASN A 166 -9.77 6.67 1.29
N ASP A 167 -9.06 6.49 2.41
CA ASP A 167 -7.58 6.51 2.43
C ASP A 167 -6.97 5.22 1.91
N ILE A 168 -7.73 4.12 1.92
CA ILE A 168 -7.25 2.78 1.53
C ILE A 168 -6.56 2.83 0.16
N SER A 169 -7.15 3.53 -0.81
CA SER A 169 -6.58 3.64 -2.17
C SER A 169 -5.16 4.25 -2.18
N MET A 170 -4.93 5.27 -1.35
CA MET A 170 -3.62 5.92 -1.20
C MET A 170 -2.65 5.03 -0.40
N MET A 171 -3.15 4.31 0.60
CA MET A 171 -2.35 3.41 1.44
C MET A 171 -1.86 2.18 0.67
N GLU A 172 -2.71 1.60 -0.19
CA GLU A 172 -2.38 0.42 -1.00
C GLU A 172 -1.24 0.66 -2.01
N ILE A 173 -1.04 1.91 -2.45
CA ILE A 173 0.01 2.25 -3.41
C ILE A 173 1.29 2.76 -2.75
N ALA A 174 1.23 3.26 -1.51
CA ALA A 174 2.40 3.72 -0.78
C ALA A 174 3.28 2.53 -0.36
N GLN A 175 4.57 2.77 -0.10
CA GLN A 175 5.45 1.76 0.48
C GLN A 175 4.95 1.26 1.83
N LEU A 176 4.30 2.16 2.57
CA LEU A 176 3.79 1.90 3.90
C LEU A 176 2.51 2.72 4.14
N GLY A 177 1.43 2.02 4.47
CA GLY A 177 0.18 2.60 4.96
C GLY A 177 0.10 2.54 6.49
N ILE A 178 -0.08 3.69 7.14
CA ILE A 178 -0.30 3.81 8.57
C ILE A 178 -1.77 4.16 8.83
N ALA A 179 -2.50 3.23 9.45
CA ALA A 179 -3.85 3.47 9.95
C ALA A 179 -3.77 4.23 11.28
N PHE A 180 -4.18 5.50 11.28
CA PHE A 180 -4.18 6.37 12.46
C PHE A 180 -5.59 6.46 13.07
N ASN A 181 -5.76 5.91 14.27
CA ASN A 181 -7.03 5.81 14.98
C ASN A 181 -8.22 5.40 14.07
N ALA A 182 -7.92 4.48 13.15
CA ALA A 182 -8.75 4.22 11.98
C ALA A 182 -9.93 3.28 12.26
N LYS A 183 -10.89 3.23 11.32
CA LYS A 183 -11.98 2.23 11.33
C LYS A 183 -11.45 0.83 11.02
N THR A 184 -12.18 -0.21 11.41
CA THR A 184 -11.76 -1.62 11.24
C THR A 184 -11.36 -1.96 9.81
N ALA A 185 -12.13 -1.50 8.81
CA ALA A 185 -11.85 -1.77 7.41
C ALA A 185 -10.46 -1.26 6.96
N VAL A 186 -10.01 -0.13 7.50
CA VAL A 186 -8.70 0.46 7.18
C VAL A 186 -7.58 -0.29 7.89
N LYS A 187 -7.82 -0.68 9.16
CA LYS A 187 -6.88 -1.48 9.95
C LYS A 187 -6.57 -2.84 9.31
N GLU A 188 -7.51 -3.42 8.58
CA GLU A 188 -7.31 -4.71 7.89
C GLU A 188 -6.37 -4.61 6.68
N VAL A 189 -6.21 -3.41 6.11
CA VAL A 189 -5.38 -3.16 4.91
C VAL A 189 -4.06 -2.48 5.24
N ALA A 190 -3.99 -1.71 6.33
CA ALA A 190 -2.79 -0.97 6.72
C ALA A 190 -1.63 -1.86 7.18
N ASP A 191 -0.41 -1.44 6.86
CA ASP A 191 0.82 -2.12 7.31
C ASP A 191 1.07 -1.90 8.80
N ILE A 192 0.75 -0.70 9.31
CA ILE A 192 0.94 -0.31 10.71
C ILE A 192 -0.33 0.35 11.23
N ILE A 193 -0.65 0.06 12.49
CA ILE A 193 -1.83 0.60 13.17
C ILE A 193 -1.35 1.41 14.39
N VAL A 194 -1.76 2.67 14.44
CA VAL A 194 -1.58 3.57 15.59
C VAL A 194 -2.95 3.83 16.18
N GLU A 195 -3.24 3.28 17.37
CA GLU A 195 -4.57 3.41 17.98
C GLU A 195 -4.74 4.65 18.86
N ASN A 196 -3.64 5.18 19.38
CA ASN A 196 -3.69 6.37 20.22
C ASN A 196 -3.88 7.61 19.34
N LYS A 197 -4.78 8.51 19.74
CA LYS A 197 -4.99 9.82 19.12
C LYS A 197 -3.82 10.78 19.41
N ASP A 198 -2.61 10.40 19.00
CA ASP A 198 -1.38 11.17 19.15
C ASP A 198 -0.48 10.96 17.93
N LEU A 199 -0.38 11.96 17.06
CA LEU A 199 0.41 11.86 15.83
C LEU A 199 1.92 11.71 16.10
N ASN A 200 2.40 12.02 17.30
CA ASN A 200 3.80 11.76 17.66
C ASN A 200 4.19 10.28 17.51
N GLU A 201 3.23 9.36 17.70
CA GLU A 201 3.47 7.93 17.49
C GLU A 201 3.74 7.59 16.03
N VAL A 202 3.10 8.30 15.10
CA VAL A 202 3.36 8.17 13.66
C VAL A 202 4.80 8.60 13.34
N PHE A 203 5.25 9.72 13.91
CA PHE A 203 6.65 10.15 13.74
C PHE A 203 7.64 9.10 14.25
N ASN A 204 7.40 8.53 15.44
CA ASN A 204 8.28 7.50 16.00
C ASN A 204 8.39 6.27 15.09
N VAL A 205 7.25 5.82 14.54
CA VAL A 205 7.22 4.72 13.57
C VAL A 205 8.06 5.04 12.33
N ILE A 206 7.89 6.24 11.77
CA ILE A 206 8.64 6.68 10.58
C ILE A 206 10.15 6.75 10.88
N ASN A 207 10.51 7.30 12.04
CA ASN A 207 11.91 7.45 12.45
C ASN A 207 12.59 6.09 12.71
N ASP A 208 11.90 5.14 13.33
CA ASP A 208 12.43 3.80 13.59
C ASP A 208 12.73 3.05 12.28
N LEU A 209 11.92 3.24 11.23
CA LEU A 209 12.12 2.65 9.91
C LEU A 209 13.38 3.17 9.20
N ASP A 210 13.65 4.47 9.32
CA ASP A 210 14.85 5.05 8.71
C ASP A 210 16.13 4.71 9.49
N TYR A 211 16.03 4.45 10.80
CA TYR A 211 17.15 3.99 11.63
C TYR A 211 17.63 2.57 11.24
N ASP A 212 16.70 1.65 10.96
CA ASP A 212 17.06 0.30 10.50
C ASP A 212 17.73 0.34 9.11
N SER A 213 17.28 1.24 8.21
CA SER A 213 17.84 1.37 6.86
C SER A 213 19.24 1.99 6.79
N THR A 214 19.61 2.79 7.79
CA THR A 214 20.93 3.45 7.89
C THR A 214 21.96 2.60 8.62
N SER A 215 21.52 1.68 9.50
CA SER A 215 22.40 0.73 10.18
C SER A 215 23.03 -0.33 9.25
N GLU A 216 22.46 -0.56 8.07
CA GLU A 216 23.01 -1.50 7.07
C GLU A 216 24.07 -0.87 6.13
N LYS A 217 24.26 0.46 6.15
CA LYS A 217 25.15 1.18 5.20
C LYS A 217 26.48 1.67 5.77
N SER A 218 26.80 1.43 7.04
CA SER A 218 28.04 1.93 7.68
C SER A 218 29.17 0.90 7.85
N ASP A 219 29.00 -0.35 7.42
CA ASP A 219 29.94 -1.45 7.68
C ASP A 219 30.90 -1.80 6.52
N ASP A 220 31.30 -0.83 5.69
CA ASP A 220 32.40 -1.01 4.74
C ASP A 220 33.21 0.28 4.48
N SER A 221 33.98 0.71 5.48
CA SER A 221 35.37 1.15 5.29
C SER A 221 36.06 1.39 6.63
N SER A 222 37.08 0.59 6.92
CA SER A 222 38.39 1.00 7.46
C SER A 222 39.04 -0.13 8.26
N LYS A 223 40.13 -0.64 7.68
CA LYS A 223 41.18 -1.39 8.38
C LYS A 223 41.99 -0.43 9.23
N GLU A 224 42.22 -0.84 10.48
CA GLU A 224 43.43 -0.71 11.30
C GLU A 224 44.29 0.56 11.17
N THR A 225 44.38 1.30 12.27
CA THR A 225 45.68 1.59 12.92
C THR A 225 45.49 1.79 14.42
N ASP A 226 46.23 1.00 15.21
CA ASP A 226 46.45 1.17 16.65
C ASP A 226 47.15 2.50 16.98
N LYS A 227 46.67 3.22 18.00
CA LYS A 227 47.53 3.80 19.06
C LYS A 227 46.74 4.37 20.23
N GLU A 228 47.23 4.04 21.42
CA GLU A 228 46.83 4.49 22.74
C GLU A 228 47.02 6.01 23.00
N THR A 229 46.33 6.45 24.05
CA THR A 229 46.57 7.56 25.02
C THR A 229 45.91 8.95 24.85
N SER A 230 45.21 9.28 25.96
CA SER A 230 45.07 10.56 26.70
C SER A 230 44.12 11.68 26.23
N GLU A 231 43.09 11.88 27.07
CA GLU A 231 42.66 13.11 27.77
C GLU A 231 42.47 14.46 27.02
N GLU A 232 41.24 14.95 27.21
CA GLU A 232 40.79 16.32 27.53
C GLU A 232 40.94 17.53 26.58
N GLU A 233 39.78 18.19 26.46
CA GLU A 233 39.48 19.63 26.30
C GLU A 233 39.61 20.40 24.96
N LYS A 234 38.41 20.82 24.49
CA LYS A 234 37.98 22.16 24.03
C LYS A 234 38.87 23.01 23.10
N SER A 235 38.26 23.40 21.98
CA SER A 235 37.90 24.79 21.58
C SER A 235 38.27 25.20 20.14
N GLU A 236 37.24 25.72 19.46
CA GLU A 236 37.16 26.83 18.49
C GLU A 236 37.99 26.89 17.19
N LYS A 237 37.24 27.09 16.06
CA LYS A 237 37.43 28.01 14.90
C LYS A 237 38.77 27.94 14.13
N SER A 238 38.86 28.02 12.80
CA SER A 238 38.02 28.60 11.74
C SER A 238 38.76 28.49 10.38
N VAL A 239 38.00 28.46 9.27
CA VAL A 239 38.22 29.23 8.00
C VAL A 239 39.30 28.78 6.96
N GLU A 240 38.79 28.50 5.74
CA GLU A 240 39.33 28.74 4.37
C GLU A 240 40.64 28.04 3.91
N LYS A 241 40.91 27.68 2.63
CA LYS A 241 40.32 27.93 1.30
C LYS A 241 40.98 27.01 0.25
N ASP A 242 40.25 26.80 -0.85
CA ASP A 242 40.67 26.68 -2.27
C ASP A 242 41.81 25.76 -2.74
N THR A 243 41.49 24.83 -3.66
CA THR A 243 41.82 24.83 -5.12
C THR A 243 41.69 23.41 -5.70
N VAL A 244 40.69 23.13 -6.56
CA VAL A 244 40.70 23.04 -8.04
C VAL A 244 41.74 22.08 -8.64
N VAL A 245 41.30 21.04 -9.37
CA VAL A 245 41.61 20.71 -10.80
C VAL A 245 40.83 19.45 -11.26
N GLU A 246 39.94 19.66 -12.23
CA GLU A 246 39.57 18.92 -13.47
C GLU A 246 39.76 17.39 -13.59
N GLU A 247 38.67 16.65 -13.85
CA GLU A 247 38.22 16.08 -15.15
C GLU A 247 39.00 14.85 -15.67
N LYS A 248 38.26 13.73 -15.86
CA LYS A 248 38.13 13.10 -17.19
C LYS A 248 37.02 12.06 -17.25
N GLU A 249 36.21 12.23 -18.29
CA GLU A 249 35.17 11.36 -18.81
C GLU A 249 35.70 10.05 -19.40
N GLY A 250 34.82 9.05 -19.45
CA GLY A 250 34.52 8.31 -20.67
C GLY A 250 35.41 7.12 -21.03
N SER A 251 34.86 5.90 -20.95
CA SER A 251 34.39 5.22 -22.17
C SER A 251 33.92 3.79 -21.90
N GLU A 252 32.86 3.49 -22.63
CA GLU A 252 32.21 2.22 -22.87
C GLU A 252 33.17 1.10 -23.28
N THR A 253 32.83 -0.14 -22.93
CA THR A 253 33.00 -1.27 -23.84
C THR A 253 31.97 -2.35 -23.50
N GLU A 254 31.07 -2.58 -24.46
CA GLU A 254 30.31 -3.82 -24.58
C GLU A 254 31.27 -5.01 -24.74
N ASN A 255 31.01 -6.13 -24.06
CA ASN A 255 31.02 -7.41 -24.77
C ASN A 255 30.17 -8.49 -24.07
N SER A 256 29.50 -9.24 -24.93
CA SER A 256 28.53 -10.30 -24.68
C SER A 256 29.13 -11.65 -24.26
N LYS A 257 28.32 -12.38 -23.47
CA LYS A 257 28.16 -13.85 -23.37
C LYS A 257 29.40 -14.74 -23.19
N GLU A 258 29.43 -15.44 -22.05
CA GLU A 258 29.36 -16.91 -22.06
C GLU A 258 28.93 -17.50 -20.71
N ILE A 259 28.15 -18.57 -20.80
CA ILE A 259 27.55 -19.33 -19.70
C ILE A 259 28.61 -20.27 -19.12
N SER A 260 28.78 -20.28 -17.80
CA SER A 260 29.21 -21.50 -17.11
C SER A 260 28.64 -21.56 -15.69
N ASP A 261 27.77 -22.55 -15.50
CA ASP A 261 27.35 -23.10 -14.22
C ASP A 261 28.55 -23.34 -13.30
N LYS A 262 28.52 -22.74 -12.10
CA LYS A 262 29.20 -23.27 -10.92
C LYS A 262 28.57 -22.70 -9.66
N SER A 263 27.85 -23.60 -8.99
CA SER A 263 27.40 -23.47 -7.62
C SER A 263 28.54 -23.06 -6.68
N SER A 264 28.50 -21.83 -6.18
CA SER A 264 29.27 -21.41 -4.99
C SER A 264 28.32 -20.83 -3.96
N LYS A 265 28.05 -21.63 -2.92
CA LYS A 265 27.45 -21.20 -1.65
C LYS A 265 28.10 -19.90 -1.17
N PRO A 266 27.35 -18.82 -0.89
CA PRO A 266 27.91 -17.68 -0.18
C PRO A 266 28.08 -18.08 1.29
N LYS A 267 29.30 -17.87 1.78
CA LYS A 267 29.66 -17.96 3.20
C LYS A 267 28.79 -16.96 3.97
N GLY A 268 27.89 -17.49 4.81
CA GLY A 268 27.14 -16.68 5.76
C GLY A 268 28.09 -15.94 6.69
N LYS A 269 27.92 -14.61 6.74
CA LYS A 269 28.41 -13.75 7.82
C LYS A 269 28.02 -14.39 9.17
N LYS A 270 28.98 -14.46 10.09
CA LYS A 270 28.75 -14.90 11.48
C LYS A 270 27.68 -14.00 12.08
N SER A 271 26.47 -14.54 12.25
CA SER A 271 25.43 -13.94 13.06
C SER A 271 25.93 -13.78 14.50
N LYS A 272 25.48 -12.69 15.13
CA LYS A 272 25.62 -12.40 16.56
C LYS A 272 25.32 -13.67 17.37
N LYS A 273 26.02 -13.79 18.49
CA LYS A 273 26.02 -14.93 19.41
C LYS A 273 24.63 -15.03 20.07
N ASP A 274 23.67 -15.62 19.38
CA ASP A 274 22.38 -15.99 19.95
C ASP A 274 22.65 -17.03 21.04
N SER A 275 22.54 -16.62 22.29
CA SER A 275 22.53 -17.50 23.43
C SER A 275 21.41 -18.52 23.26
N LEU A 276 21.77 -19.81 23.30
CA LEU A 276 20.81 -20.90 23.39
C LEU A 276 19.91 -20.64 24.62
N PRO A 277 18.59 -20.92 24.53
CA PRO A 277 17.67 -20.71 25.63
C PRO A 277 18.14 -21.52 26.85
N GLU A 278 18.11 -20.89 28.04
CA GLU A 278 18.39 -21.57 29.30
C GLU A 278 17.20 -22.47 29.64
N VAL A 279 17.42 -23.78 29.55
CA VAL A 279 16.40 -24.80 29.84
C VAL A 279 16.83 -25.53 31.10
N ASP A 280 15.95 -25.60 32.09
CA ASP A 280 16.17 -26.34 33.33
C ASP A 280 15.94 -27.84 33.02
N PHE A 281 17.04 -28.58 32.84
CA PHE A 281 17.02 -29.97 32.34
C PHE A 281 17.64 -30.92 33.36
N ASP A 282 16.83 -31.85 33.87
CA ASP A 282 17.24 -32.86 34.84
C ASP A 282 18.00 -34.02 34.18
N LEU A 283 19.28 -34.17 34.55
CA LEU A 283 20.18 -35.20 34.04
C LEU A 283 20.01 -36.54 34.77
N ALA A 284 20.13 -37.66 34.02
CA ALA A 284 20.12 -38.98 34.63
C ALA A 284 21.29 -39.20 35.61
N PRO A 285 21.09 -39.92 36.73
CA PRO A 285 22.09 -40.08 37.79
C PRO A 285 23.28 -40.98 37.43
N THR A 286 23.21 -41.73 36.32
CA THR A 286 24.28 -42.65 35.87
C THR A 286 24.87 -42.24 34.52
N PRO A 287 26.19 -42.38 34.30
CA PRO A 287 26.85 -42.02 33.03
C PRO A 287 26.32 -42.77 31.80
N GLU A 288 25.82 -43.99 31.97
CA GLU A 288 25.16 -44.77 30.91
C GLU A 288 23.75 -44.25 30.62
N GLY A 289 23.03 -43.74 31.62
CA GLY A 289 21.73 -43.09 31.46
C GLY A 289 21.83 -41.77 30.68
N VAL A 290 22.86 -40.98 30.93
CA VAL A 290 23.14 -39.73 30.20
C VAL A 290 23.46 -39.98 28.71
N LYS A 291 24.09 -41.13 28.40
CA LYS A 291 24.37 -41.52 27.01
C LYS A 291 23.10 -41.98 26.27
N LYS A 292 22.20 -42.73 26.93
CA LYS A 292 20.89 -43.08 26.36
C LYS A 292 20.00 -41.87 26.13
N GLN A 293 19.97 -40.92 27.09
CA GLN A 293 19.24 -39.66 26.93
C GLN A 293 19.73 -38.86 25.72
N LYS A 294 21.03 -38.92 25.41
CA LYS A 294 21.60 -38.30 24.21
C LYS A 294 21.10 -38.97 22.93
N ASP A 295 21.21 -40.29 22.84
CA ASP A 295 20.81 -41.04 21.63
C ASP A 295 19.30 -40.85 21.33
N GLU A 296 18.45 -40.83 22.38
CA GLU A 296 17.01 -40.56 22.27
C GLU A 296 16.72 -39.12 21.78
N LYS A 297 17.47 -38.11 22.26
CA LYS A 297 17.30 -36.71 21.86
C LYS A 297 17.85 -36.43 20.46
N GLU A 298 18.90 -37.14 20.04
CA GLU A 298 19.41 -37.09 18.67
C GLU A 298 18.39 -37.65 17.66
N GLU A 299 17.66 -38.72 18.02
CA GLU A 299 16.58 -39.25 17.20
C GLU A 299 15.38 -38.28 17.09
N VAL A 300 15.04 -37.59 18.19
CA VAL A 300 14.00 -36.54 18.20
C VAL A 300 14.39 -35.36 17.32
N ILE A 301 15.66 -34.94 17.34
CA ILE A 301 16.17 -33.88 16.45
C ILE A 301 16.09 -34.28 14.98
N ALA A 302 16.39 -35.53 14.63
CA ALA A 302 16.28 -36.00 13.26
C ALA A 302 14.84 -35.90 12.75
N LYS A 303 13.85 -36.32 13.56
CA LYS A 303 12.42 -36.21 13.22
C LYS A 303 11.97 -34.76 13.06
N ILE A 304 12.37 -33.87 13.97
CA ILE A 304 12.04 -32.44 13.89
C ILE A 304 12.71 -31.78 12.66
N ALA A 305 13.92 -32.21 12.29
CA ALA A 305 14.62 -31.72 11.12
C ALA A 305 13.89 -32.11 9.81
N ASP A 306 13.44 -33.37 9.72
CA ASP A 306 12.68 -33.86 8.56
C ASP A 306 11.33 -33.12 8.42
N GLU A 307 10.57 -32.97 9.52
CA GLU A 307 9.31 -32.21 9.54
C GLU A 307 9.54 -30.74 9.12
N ARG A 308 10.61 -30.10 9.62
CA ARG A 308 10.96 -28.73 9.25
C ARG A 308 11.30 -28.61 7.77
N GLU A 309 12.02 -29.58 7.20
CA GLU A 309 12.35 -29.58 5.78
C GLU A 309 11.09 -29.72 4.91
N GLU A 310 10.14 -30.55 5.32
CA GLU A 310 8.86 -30.74 4.65
C GLU A 310 8.02 -29.44 4.63
N PHE A 311 7.88 -28.75 5.77
CA PHE A 311 7.19 -27.46 5.83
C PHE A 311 7.87 -26.37 5.00
N ASN A 312 9.21 -26.35 4.97
CA ASN A 312 9.95 -25.41 4.12
C ASN A 312 9.77 -25.70 2.63
N LYS A 313 9.65 -26.97 2.24
CA LYS A 313 9.36 -27.35 0.86
C LYS A 313 7.98 -26.88 0.43
N VAL A 314 6.95 -27.11 1.27
CA VAL A 314 5.58 -26.63 1.03
C VAL A 314 5.56 -25.10 0.92
N ALA A 315 6.25 -24.39 1.82
CA ALA A 315 6.35 -22.93 1.74
C ALA A 315 7.01 -22.46 0.42
N LYS A 316 8.05 -23.15 -0.05
CA LYS A 316 8.71 -22.82 -1.32
C LYS A 316 7.81 -23.06 -2.53
N GLU A 317 7.01 -24.12 -2.51
CA GLU A 317 6.04 -24.43 -3.57
C GLU A 317 4.90 -23.40 -3.61
N GLN A 318 4.30 -23.09 -2.46
CA GLN A 318 3.24 -22.07 -2.35
C GLN A 318 3.73 -20.68 -2.76
N ARG A 319 4.97 -20.32 -2.42
CA ARG A 319 5.59 -19.08 -2.89
C ARG A 319 5.66 -19.02 -4.42
N LYS A 320 6.10 -20.10 -5.08
CA LYS A 320 6.16 -20.14 -6.55
C LYS A 320 4.78 -20.03 -7.20
N ILE A 321 3.75 -20.62 -6.58
CA ILE A 321 2.37 -20.54 -7.07
C ILE A 321 1.87 -19.10 -6.94
N ARG A 322 2.03 -18.49 -5.76
CA ARG A 322 1.68 -17.09 -5.49
C ARG A 322 2.37 -16.14 -6.47
N ASP A 323 3.68 -16.29 -6.66
CA ASP A 323 4.45 -15.39 -7.53
C ASP A 323 3.95 -15.48 -8.99
N LYS A 324 3.63 -16.70 -9.48
CA LYS A 324 3.02 -16.88 -10.82
C LYS A 324 1.62 -16.30 -10.94
N LEU A 325 0.78 -16.46 -9.91
CA LEU A 325 -0.58 -15.92 -9.90
C LEU A 325 -0.53 -14.38 -9.89
N ASN A 326 0.39 -13.79 -9.12
CA ASN A 326 0.60 -12.35 -9.10
C ASN A 326 1.12 -11.80 -10.44
N ASP A 327 1.99 -12.53 -11.13
CA ASP A 327 2.43 -12.15 -12.47
C ASP A 327 1.26 -12.18 -13.47
N SER A 328 0.45 -13.23 -13.46
CA SER A 328 -0.76 -13.33 -14.27
C SER A 328 -1.78 -12.24 -13.93
N LEU A 329 -1.92 -11.88 -12.65
CA LEU A 329 -2.80 -10.80 -12.19
C LEU A 329 -2.36 -9.45 -12.79
N LYS A 330 -1.07 -9.15 -12.78
CA LYS A 330 -0.52 -7.92 -13.39
C LYS A 330 -0.77 -7.87 -14.90
N GLU A 331 -0.59 -8.98 -15.60
CA GLU A 331 -0.87 -9.05 -17.04
C GLU A 331 -2.35 -8.83 -17.36
N ASN A 332 -3.27 -9.47 -16.63
CA ASN A 332 -4.71 -9.30 -16.82
C ASN A 332 -5.17 -7.87 -16.46
N LEU A 333 -4.62 -7.29 -15.40
CA LEU A 333 -4.91 -5.92 -15.00
C LEU A 333 -4.45 -4.92 -16.08
N LYS A 334 -3.25 -5.12 -16.64
CA LYS A 334 -2.75 -4.29 -17.74
C LYS A 334 -3.68 -4.34 -18.96
N LEU A 335 -4.11 -5.54 -19.35
CA LEU A 335 -5.06 -5.72 -20.45
C LEU A 335 -6.41 -5.06 -20.16
N ALA A 336 -6.90 -5.14 -18.91
CA ALA A 336 -8.14 -4.48 -18.51
C ALA A 336 -8.04 -2.95 -18.59
N ILE A 337 -6.90 -2.37 -18.18
CA ILE A 337 -6.62 -0.93 -18.30
C ILE A 337 -6.56 -0.51 -19.76
N GLU A 338 -5.86 -1.25 -20.62
CA GLU A 338 -5.80 -0.95 -22.06
C GLU A 338 -7.20 -0.96 -22.71
N LEU A 339 -8.08 -1.87 -22.30
CA LEU A 339 -9.47 -1.91 -22.78
C LEU A 339 -10.31 -0.74 -22.24
N ARG A 340 -10.06 -0.31 -20.99
CA ARG A 340 -10.71 0.87 -20.41
C ARG A 340 -10.34 2.14 -21.18
N ASP A 341 -9.08 2.29 -21.53
CA ASP A 341 -8.59 3.48 -22.23
C ASP A 341 -9.11 3.52 -23.67
N LYS A 342 -9.13 2.37 -24.37
CA LYS A 342 -9.80 2.23 -25.68
C LYS A 342 -11.29 2.56 -25.61
N ARG A 343 -11.99 2.07 -24.58
CA ARG A 343 -13.40 2.42 -24.34
C ARG A 343 -13.59 3.92 -24.16
N ASN A 344 -12.70 4.58 -23.39
CA ASN A 344 -12.78 6.02 -23.16
C ASN A 344 -12.58 6.81 -24.45
N GLU A 345 -11.63 6.39 -25.29
CA GLU A 345 -11.40 6.98 -26.60
C GLU A 345 -12.64 6.84 -27.49
N VAL A 346 -13.23 5.65 -27.56
CA VAL A 346 -14.47 5.43 -28.33
C VAL A 346 -15.61 6.27 -27.77
N ASN A 347 -15.80 6.33 -26.45
CA ASN A 347 -16.85 7.14 -25.83
C ASN A 347 -16.71 8.62 -26.15
N LYS A 348 -15.48 9.14 -26.22
CA LYS A 348 -15.22 10.51 -26.67
C LYS A 348 -15.69 10.73 -28.10
N THR A 349 -15.37 9.81 -29.02
CA THR A 349 -15.84 9.89 -30.41
C THR A 349 -17.37 9.75 -30.54
N VAL A 350 -18.01 8.95 -29.66
CA VAL A 350 -19.48 8.85 -29.58
C VAL A 350 -20.08 10.18 -29.15
N GLU A 351 -19.48 10.87 -28.19
CA GLU A 351 -19.97 12.16 -27.69
C GLU A 351 -19.84 13.27 -28.76
N GLU A 352 -18.73 13.30 -29.48
CA GLU A 352 -18.53 14.20 -30.63
C GLU A 352 -19.58 13.97 -31.72
N ALA A 353 -19.83 12.70 -32.08
CA ALA A 353 -20.86 12.34 -33.06
C ALA A 353 -22.29 12.66 -32.57
N LYS A 354 -22.56 12.51 -31.26
CA LYS A 354 -23.84 12.91 -30.65
C LYS A 354 -24.05 14.41 -30.70
N LYS A 355 -23.03 15.23 -30.39
CA LYS A 355 -23.11 16.69 -30.49
C LYS A 355 -23.43 17.13 -31.92
N LEU A 356 -22.68 16.62 -32.90
CA LEU A 356 -22.94 16.90 -34.32
C LEU A 356 -24.36 16.51 -34.74
N ARG A 357 -24.85 15.35 -34.30
CA ARG A 357 -26.23 14.91 -34.58
C ARG A 357 -27.25 15.83 -33.92
N ASP A 358 -27.02 16.23 -32.68
CA ASP A 358 -27.96 17.05 -31.90
C ASP A 358 -28.01 18.50 -32.45
N ASP A 359 -26.86 19.05 -32.86
CA ASP A 359 -26.76 20.34 -33.56
C ASP A 359 -27.55 20.32 -34.87
N VAL A 360 -27.34 19.29 -35.70
CA VAL A 360 -28.07 19.11 -36.97
C VAL A 360 -29.57 18.94 -36.73
N ASN A 361 -29.97 18.21 -35.67
CA ASN A 361 -31.38 18.06 -35.31
C ASN A 361 -32.00 19.37 -34.79
N GLU A 362 -31.22 20.19 -34.09
CA GLU A 362 -31.67 21.50 -33.63
C GLU A 362 -31.87 22.46 -34.81
N ASP A 363 -30.95 22.46 -35.77
CA ASP A 363 -31.06 23.22 -37.01
C ASP A 363 -32.25 22.75 -37.85
N LEU A 364 -32.46 21.44 -37.95
CA LEU A 364 -33.63 20.86 -38.62
C LEU A 364 -34.93 21.30 -37.93
N LYS A 365 -34.96 21.33 -36.60
CA LYS A 365 -36.12 21.81 -35.82
C LYS A 365 -36.36 23.30 -35.98
N LYS A 366 -35.31 24.13 -36.07
CA LYS A 366 -35.41 25.58 -36.36
C LYS A 366 -35.97 25.79 -37.77
N LEU A 367 -35.48 25.02 -38.75
CA LEU A 367 -35.97 25.05 -40.12
C LEU A 367 -37.46 24.68 -40.19
N GLU A 368 -37.87 23.60 -39.52
CA GLU A 368 -39.28 23.17 -39.43
C GLU A 368 -40.19 24.16 -38.71
N TRP A 369 -39.64 24.92 -37.74
CA TRP A 369 -40.38 25.98 -37.05
C TRP A 369 -40.58 27.19 -37.97
N SER A 370 -39.54 27.55 -38.73
CA SER A 370 -39.57 28.70 -39.65
C SER A 370 -40.45 28.46 -40.89
N SER A 371 -40.58 27.21 -41.34
CA SER A 371 -41.25 26.87 -42.61
C SER A 371 -42.78 26.72 -42.51
N GLY A 372 -43.40 27.07 -41.37
CA GLY A 372 -44.84 26.90 -41.14
C GLY A 372 -45.33 25.44 -41.14
N ARG A 373 -44.40 24.46 -41.22
CA ARG A 373 -44.71 23.02 -41.33
C ARG A 373 -45.47 22.51 -40.11
N ARG A 374 -45.24 23.08 -38.93
CA ARG A 374 -45.97 22.74 -37.70
C ARG A 374 -47.45 23.12 -37.76
N ASP A 375 -47.77 24.26 -38.35
CA ASP A 375 -49.16 24.71 -38.50
C ASP A 375 -49.86 23.92 -39.61
N ARG A 376 -49.12 23.53 -40.66
CA ARG A 376 -49.60 22.56 -41.66
C ARG A 376 -49.94 21.19 -41.04
N ILE A 377 -49.08 20.63 -40.20
CA ILE A 377 -49.32 19.34 -39.51
C ILE A 377 -50.52 19.41 -38.55
N LYS A 378 -50.70 20.53 -37.83
CA LYS A 378 -51.88 20.76 -36.97
C LYS A 378 -53.16 20.79 -37.81
N LEU A 379 -53.16 21.53 -38.92
CA LEU A 379 -54.28 21.59 -39.85
C LEU A 379 -54.59 20.20 -40.44
N GLU A 380 -53.59 19.43 -40.86
CA GLU A 380 -53.79 18.06 -41.37
C GLU A 380 -54.38 17.11 -40.31
N THR A 381 -53.89 17.18 -39.06
CA THR A 381 -54.40 16.34 -37.98
C THR A 381 -55.81 16.72 -37.55
N GLU A 382 -56.17 18.00 -37.60
CA GLU A 382 -57.55 18.47 -37.40
C GLU A 382 -58.48 18.04 -38.54
N ILE A 383 -58.05 18.17 -39.80
CA ILE A 383 -58.80 17.67 -40.96
C ILE A 383 -59.04 16.16 -40.84
N LYS A 384 -58.02 15.36 -40.51
CA LYS A 384 -58.16 13.92 -40.28
C LYS A 384 -59.13 13.58 -39.14
N LYS A 385 -59.14 14.37 -38.07
CA LYS A 385 -60.09 14.17 -36.96
C LYS A 385 -61.51 14.46 -37.41
N ILE A 386 -61.73 15.53 -38.17
CA ILE A 386 -63.05 15.88 -38.69
C ILE A 386 -63.54 14.82 -39.68
N ASP A 387 -62.69 14.41 -40.63
CA ASP A 387 -63.00 13.37 -41.62
C ASP A 387 -63.33 12.04 -40.92
N LYS A 388 -62.54 11.63 -39.92
CA LYS A 388 -62.84 10.41 -39.13
C LYS A 388 -64.14 10.51 -38.34
N ILE A 389 -64.49 11.69 -37.84
CA ILE A 389 -65.77 11.92 -37.14
C ILE A 389 -66.95 11.80 -38.10
N ILE A 390 -66.82 12.29 -39.34
CA ILE A 390 -67.82 12.16 -40.39
C ILE A 390 -67.97 10.69 -40.81
N GLU A 391 -66.87 9.96 -40.97
CA GLU A 391 -66.88 8.55 -41.38
C GLU A 391 -67.43 7.58 -40.33
N THR A 392 -67.20 7.85 -39.04
CA THR A 392 -67.47 6.87 -37.96
C THR A 392 -68.72 7.16 -37.13
N ARG A 393 -69.34 8.34 -37.24
CA ARG A 393 -70.52 8.71 -36.43
C ARG A 393 -71.74 9.03 -37.29
N VAL A 394 -72.89 8.48 -36.91
CA VAL A 394 -74.19 8.87 -37.47
C VAL A 394 -74.56 10.24 -36.91
N LEU A 395 -74.52 11.26 -37.76
CA LEU A 395 -74.73 12.67 -37.41
C LEU A 395 -76.03 13.20 -38.04
N ASP A 396 -76.59 14.26 -37.46
CA ASP A 396 -77.69 15.02 -38.08
C ASP A 396 -77.13 15.82 -39.27
N ILE A 397 -77.89 15.90 -40.36
CA ILE A 397 -77.52 16.53 -41.64
C ILE A 397 -76.97 17.95 -41.45
N LYS A 398 -77.52 18.71 -40.50
CA LYS A 398 -77.02 20.06 -40.18
C LYS A 398 -75.62 20.05 -39.55
N LYS A 399 -75.32 19.08 -38.68
CA LYS A 399 -74.02 18.96 -38.01
C LYS A 399 -72.96 18.39 -38.96
N GLU A 400 -73.35 17.46 -39.81
CA GLU A 400 -72.49 16.91 -40.86
C GLU A 400 -72.06 17.98 -41.86
N ASN A 401 -73.01 18.77 -42.38
CA ASN A 401 -72.71 19.89 -43.28
C ASN A 401 -71.79 20.95 -42.64
N GLN A 402 -71.93 21.20 -41.32
CA GLN A 402 -71.05 22.13 -40.61
C GLN A 402 -69.62 21.59 -40.49
N LEU A 403 -69.46 20.30 -40.21
CA LEU A 403 -68.15 19.66 -40.13
C LEU A 403 -67.46 19.62 -41.50
N VAL A 404 -68.21 19.34 -42.58
CA VAL A 404 -67.70 19.39 -43.96
C VAL A 404 -67.25 20.81 -44.34
N LYS A 405 -68.02 21.84 -43.94
CA LYS A 405 -67.64 23.24 -44.18
C LYS A 405 -66.36 23.61 -43.43
N ASN A 406 -66.27 23.25 -42.16
CA ASN A 406 -65.06 23.49 -41.35
C ASN A 406 -63.84 22.75 -41.91
N ALA A 407 -63.99 21.50 -42.37
CA ALA A 407 -62.92 20.75 -43.02
C ALA A 407 -62.46 21.43 -44.32
N ASN A 408 -63.39 21.95 -45.13
CA ASN A 408 -63.07 22.67 -46.36
C ASN A 408 -62.37 24.00 -46.10
N ASP A 409 -62.77 24.75 -45.07
CA ASP A 409 -62.11 26.00 -44.67
C ASP A 409 -60.67 25.73 -44.17
N LEU A 410 -60.47 24.67 -43.39
CA LEU A 410 -59.14 24.21 -42.96
C LEU A 410 -58.28 23.73 -44.15
N ARG A 411 -58.87 23.01 -45.12
CA ARG A 411 -58.19 22.60 -46.36
C ARG A 411 -57.76 23.80 -47.20
N LYS A 412 -58.55 24.88 -47.21
CA LYS A 412 -58.20 26.13 -47.91
C LYS A 412 -57.03 26.84 -47.24
N GLN A 413 -57.01 26.91 -45.91
CA GLN A 413 -55.88 27.43 -45.13
C GLN A 413 -54.60 26.59 -45.34
N LEU A 414 -54.73 25.26 -45.46
CA LEU A 414 -53.61 24.37 -45.79
C LEU A 414 -52.99 24.68 -47.16
N MET A 415 -53.83 25.02 -48.14
CA MET A 415 -53.42 25.28 -49.52
C MET A 415 -52.72 26.63 -49.72
N GLU A 416 -53.00 27.60 -48.84
CA GLU A 416 -52.36 28.92 -48.82
C GLU A 416 -50.93 28.89 -48.23
N ILE A 417 -50.60 27.87 -47.43
CA ILE A 417 -49.25 27.65 -46.91
C ILE A 417 -48.40 27.04 -48.04
N GLN A 418 -47.73 27.87 -48.84
CA GLN A 418 -46.72 27.41 -49.80
C GLN A 418 -45.41 27.05 -49.07
N GLU A 419 -44.82 25.90 -49.40
CA GLU A 419 -43.46 25.55 -48.95
C GLU A 419 -42.47 26.18 -49.93
N ASP A 420 -41.50 26.93 -49.42
CA ASP A 420 -40.35 27.33 -50.23
C ASP A 420 -39.54 26.07 -50.60
N GLU A 421 -39.41 25.80 -51.90
CA GLU A 421 -38.73 24.61 -52.44
C GLU A 421 -37.29 24.47 -51.92
N LYS A 422 -36.61 25.61 -51.69
CA LYS A 422 -35.27 25.68 -51.10
C LYS A 422 -35.18 25.16 -49.67
N VAL A 423 -36.19 25.45 -48.84
CA VAL A 423 -36.23 25.01 -47.43
C VAL A 423 -36.43 23.50 -47.34
N LYS A 424 -37.05 22.91 -48.36
CA LYS A 424 -37.25 21.46 -48.46
C LYS A 424 -35.96 20.73 -48.81
N ASP A 425 -35.18 21.26 -49.74
CA ASP A 425 -33.88 20.70 -50.13
C ASP A 425 -32.88 20.79 -48.97
N GLU A 426 -32.80 21.94 -48.29
CA GLU A 426 -31.96 22.12 -47.09
C GLU A 426 -32.35 21.17 -45.94
N ALA A 427 -33.66 20.92 -45.74
CA ALA A 427 -34.14 19.96 -44.76
C ALA A 427 -33.76 18.50 -45.12
N GLN A 428 -33.76 18.16 -46.41
CA GLN A 428 -33.37 16.82 -46.87
C GLN A 428 -31.87 16.57 -46.69
N ASP A 429 -31.04 17.58 -46.97
CA ASP A 429 -29.59 17.50 -46.78
C ASP A 429 -29.23 17.37 -45.29
N LEU A 430 -29.83 18.20 -44.42
CA LEU A 430 -29.63 18.08 -42.96
C LEU A 430 -30.10 16.73 -42.42
N LYS A 431 -31.22 16.19 -42.94
CA LYS A 431 -31.71 14.87 -42.52
C LYS A 431 -30.74 13.76 -42.89
N LYS A 432 -30.13 13.82 -44.07
CA LYS A 432 -29.13 12.85 -44.51
C LYS A 432 -27.87 12.89 -43.62
N VAL A 433 -27.40 14.09 -43.28
CA VAL A 433 -26.27 14.27 -42.34
C VAL A 433 -26.61 13.72 -40.95
N SER A 434 -27.83 13.95 -40.46
CA SER A 434 -28.29 13.41 -39.18
C SER A 434 -28.35 11.87 -39.17
N GLU A 435 -28.84 11.25 -40.25
CA GLU A 435 -28.89 9.79 -40.40
C GLU A 435 -27.48 9.18 -40.44
N GLU A 436 -26.53 9.79 -41.14
CA GLU A 436 -25.13 9.37 -41.19
C GLU A 436 -24.47 9.43 -39.80
N GLN A 437 -24.67 10.51 -39.05
CA GLN A 437 -24.16 10.62 -37.67
C GLN A 437 -24.85 9.63 -36.73
N HIS A 438 -26.14 9.37 -36.91
CA HIS A 438 -26.87 8.38 -36.11
C HIS A 438 -26.29 6.97 -36.31
N VAL A 439 -26.03 6.55 -37.55
CA VAL A 439 -25.40 5.25 -37.84
C VAL A 439 -24.04 5.15 -37.16
N LYS A 440 -23.23 6.20 -37.26
CA LYS A 440 -21.90 6.26 -36.63
C LYS A 440 -21.96 6.16 -35.10
N VAL A 441 -22.93 6.81 -34.46
CA VAL A 441 -23.16 6.70 -33.00
C VAL A 441 -23.53 5.27 -32.61
N VAL A 442 -24.36 4.59 -33.40
CA VAL A 442 -24.76 3.21 -33.10
C VAL A 442 -23.55 2.27 -33.18
N GLU A 443 -22.76 2.35 -34.25
CA GLU A 443 -21.57 1.50 -34.43
C GLU A 443 -20.54 1.71 -33.31
N LEU A 444 -20.20 2.96 -33.01
CA LEU A 444 -19.24 3.29 -31.95
C LEU A 444 -19.78 2.90 -30.57
N SER A 445 -21.08 3.02 -30.33
CA SER A 445 -21.70 2.57 -29.07
C SER A 445 -21.61 1.05 -28.92
N THR A 446 -21.79 0.28 -30.00
CA THR A 446 -21.61 -1.18 -29.97
C THR A 446 -20.16 -1.55 -29.67
N GLN A 447 -19.19 -0.86 -30.28
CA GLN A 447 -17.77 -1.06 -30.01
C GLN A 447 -17.38 -0.74 -28.55
N ALA A 448 -17.88 0.39 -28.01
CA ALA A 448 -17.68 0.74 -26.61
C ALA A 448 -18.23 -0.32 -25.65
N GLN A 449 -19.39 -0.89 -26.00
CA GLN A 449 -20.02 -1.94 -25.21
C GLN A 449 -19.23 -3.26 -25.27
N GLU A 450 -18.68 -3.62 -26.42
CA GLU A 450 -17.78 -4.77 -26.57
C GLU A 450 -16.49 -4.60 -25.75
N PHE A 451 -15.87 -3.41 -25.77
CA PHE A 451 -14.73 -3.12 -24.90
C PHE A 451 -15.08 -3.21 -23.42
N HIS A 452 -16.28 -2.75 -23.03
CA HIS A 452 -16.76 -2.84 -21.66
C HIS A 452 -17.00 -4.30 -21.22
N GLU A 453 -17.63 -5.13 -22.05
CA GLU A 453 -17.84 -6.55 -21.74
C GLU A 453 -16.52 -7.32 -21.63
N ASN A 454 -15.59 -7.08 -22.55
CA ASN A 454 -14.26 -7.70 -22.50
C ASN A 454 -13.50 -7.27 -21.24
N MET A 455 -13.54 -5.98 -20.89
CA MET A 455 -12.95 -5.44 -19.68
C MET A 455 -13.53 -6.11 -18.42
N LEU A 456 -14.86 -6.23 -18.32
CA LEU A 456 -15.51 -6.92 -17.19
C LEU A 456 -15.08 -8.38 -17.07
N ASN A 457 -14.87 -9.08 -18.19
CA ASN A 457 -14.37 -10.46 -18.18
C ASN A 457 -12.95 -10.55 -17.61
N TYR A 458 -12.07 -9.60 -17.96
CA TYR A 458 -10.72 -9.52 -17.37
C TYR A 458 -10.75 -9.17 -15.89
N PHE A 459 -11.63 -8.27 -15.44
CA PHE A 459 -11.80 -7.98 -14.02
C PHE A 459 -12.26 -9.19 -13.22
N ARG A 460 -13.27 -9.93 -13.69
CA ARG A 460 -13.71 -11.18 -13.05
C ARG A 460 -12.59 -12.20 -12.93
N LYS A 461 -11.82 -12.41 -14.00
CA LYS A 461 -10.65 -13.29 -13.98
C LYS A 461 -9.58 -12.80 -12.99
N THR A 462 -9.42 -11.49 -12.87
CA THR A 462 -8.46 -10.88 -11.94
C THR A 462 -8.89 -11.13 -10.49
N ASP A 463 -10.19 -11.01 -10.18
CA ASP A 463 -10.75 -11.30 -8.86
C ASP A 463 -10.61 -12.80 -8.49
N ASP A 464 -10.85 -13.70 -9.45
CA ASP A 464 -10.62 -15.14 -9.28
C ASP A 464 -9.14 -15.45 -9.01
N ILE A 465 -8.22 -14.85 -9.78
CA ILE A 465 -6.77 -15.02 -9.57
C ILE A 465 -6.34 -14.41 -8.23
N ARG A 466 -6.92 -13.28 -7.81
CA ARG A 466 -6.64 -12.64 -6.52
C ARG A 466 -7.01 -13.55 -5.37
N THR A 467 -8.21 -14.13 -5.40
CA THR A 467 -8.65 -15.09 -4.38
C THR A 467 -7.75 -16.33 -4.33
N GLU A 468 -7.35 -16.88 -5.48
CA GLU A 468 -6.38 -18.00 -5.53
C GLU A 468 -5.00 -17.61 -4.98
N ALA A 469 -4.54 -16.39 -5.26
CA ALA A 469 -3.25 -15.86 -4.78
C ALA A 469 -3.27 -15.67 -3.25
N ASP A 470 -4.37 -15.16 -2.70
CA ASP A 470 -4.57 -14.97 -1.26
C ASP A 470 -4.63 -16.31 -0.53
N GLU A 471 -5.30 -17.32 -1.11
CA GLU A 471 -5.29 -18.68 -0.57
C GLU A 471 -3.88 -19.29 -0.54
N ALA A 472 -3.12 -19.13 -1.63
CA ALA A 472 -1.73 -19.59 -1.70
C ALA A 472 -0.85 -18.84 -0.69
N HIS A 473 -1.08 -17.55 -0.49
CA HIS A 473 -0.36 -16.75 0.49
C HIS A 473 -0.68 -17.17 1.93
N LYS A 474 -1.94 -17.46 2.25
CA LYS A 474 -2.35 -17.98 3.55
C LYS A 474 -1.68 -19.32 3.85
N LYS A 475 -1.69 -20.26 2.89
CA LYS A 475 -1.00 -21.56 3.00
C LYS A 475 0.51 -21.37 3.19
N PHE A 476 1.12 -20.38 2.54
CA PHE A 476 2.52 -20.02 2.74
C PHE A 476 2.81 -19.53 4.17
N ILE A 477 1.98 -18.65 4.73
CA ILE A 477 2.12 -18.14 6.10
C ILE A 477 1.99 -19.28 7.10
N GLU A 478 0.98 -20.15 6.94
CA GLU A 478 0.76 -21.30 7.81
C GLU A 478 1.97 -22.25 7.80
N ALA A 479 2.48 -22.60 6.60
CA ALA A 479 3.66 -23.44 6.46
C ALA A 479 4.92 -22.78 7.07
N LYS A 480 5.09 -21.46 6.89
CA LYS A 480 6.22 -20.71 7.47
C LYS A 480 6.15 -20.65 8.99
N LYS A 481 4.95 -20.46 9.55
CA LYS A 481 4.72 -20.46 11.01
C LYS A 481 5.00 -21.84 11.59
N ALA A 482 4.48 -22.90 10.97
CA ALA A 482 4.76 -24.29 11.37
C ALA A 482 6.26 -24.62 11.31
N ALA A 483 6.95 -24.22 10.23
CA ALA A 483 8.40 -24.39 10.12
C ALA A 483 9.18 -23.63 11.20
N SER A 484 8.70 -22.45 11.60
CA SER A 484 9.33 -21.62 12.65
C SER A 484 9.14 -22.24 14.03
N SER A 485 7.94 -22.73 14.35
CA SER A 485 7.67 -23.46 15.60
C SER A 485 8.54 -24.71 15.73
N LYS A 486 8.66 -25.49 14.64
CA LYS A 486 9.56 -26.66 14.61
C LYS A 486 11.03 -26.27 14.74
N HIS A 487 11.42 -25.11 14.21
CA HIS A 487 12.77 -24.59 14.37
C HIS A 487 13.06 -24.16 15.81
N GLU A 488 12.07 -23.66 16.53
CA GLU A 488 12.18 -23.31 17.95
C GLU A 488 12.28 -24.57 18.82
N GLU A 489 11.44 -25.58 18.59
CA GLU A 489 11.55 -26.91 19.21
C GLU A 489 12.95 -27.51 18.97
N PHE A 490 13.45 -27.41 17.75
CA PHE A 490 14.80 -27.85 17.39
C PHE A 490 15.90 -27.12 18.17
N LYS A 491 15.76 -25.81 18.42
CA LYS A 491 16.73 -25.03 19.23
C LYS A 491 16.72 -25.47 20.70
N ILE A 492 15.56 -25.77 21.25
CA ILE A 492 15.42 -26.26 22.63
C ILE A 492 16.08 -27.64 22.78
N VAL A 493 15.80 -28.58 21.87
CA VAL A 493 16.44 -29.91 21.94
C VAL A 493 17.95 -29.82 21.71
N LEU A 494 18.42 -28.87 20.88
CA LEU A 494 19.84 -28.61 20.70
C LEU A 494 20.52 -28.06 21.96
N SER A 495 19.85 -27.18 22.72
CA SER A 495 20.41 -26.65 23.97
C SER A 495 20.49 -27.74 25.05
N GLU A 496 19.49 -28.63 25.12
CA GLU A 496 19.53 -29.83 25.97
C GLU A 496 20.71 -30.75 25.63
N ILE A 497 20.93 -31.04 24.33
CA ILE A 497 22.10 -31.82 23.88
C ILE A 497 23.41 -31.10 24.22
N HIS A 498 23.45 -29.77 24.15
CA HIS A 498 24.62 -29.00 24.53
C HIS A 498 24.94 -29.15 26.03
N ILE A 499 23.92 -29.08 26.90
CA ILE A 499 24.05 -29.30 28.35
C ILE A 499 24.55 -30.73 28.64
N ILE A 500 23.96 -31.73 27.99
CA ILE A 500 24.37 -33.14 28.11
C ILE A 500 25.85 -33.33 27.71
N ASN A 501 26.28 -32.74 26.59
CA ASN A 501 27.67 -32.83 26.13
C ASN A 501 28.65 -32.09 27.05
N LYS A 502 28.23 -30.96 27.64
CA LYS A 502 29.01 -30.20 28.63
C LYS A 502 29.27 -31.05 29.87
N GLU A 503 28.26 -31.73 30.40
CA GLU A 503 28.40 -32.63 31.56
C GLU A 503 29.21 -33.91 31.27
N LEU A 504 29.06 -34.50 30.08
CA LEU A 504 29.93 -35.60 29.65
C LEU A 504 31.40 -35.15 29.55
N GLY A 505 31.65 -33.91 29.12
CA GLY A 505 32.97 -33.29 29.06
C GLY A 505 33.58 -33.01 30.45
N THR A 506 32.80 -32.45 31.39
CA THR A 506 33.25 -32.16 32.76
C THR A 506 33.54 -33.44 33.52
N ASN A 507 32.71 -34.49 33.38
CA ASN A 507 32.94 -35.79 34.01
C ASN A 507 34.20 -36.49 33.47
N LYS A 508 34.47 -36.37 32.15
CA LYS A 508 35.72 -36.88 31.55
C LYS A 508 36.96 -36.13 32.06
N SER A 509 36.84 -34.81 32.30
CA SER A 509 37.90 -33.97 32.87
C SER A 509 38.16 -34.28 34.36
N LYS A 510 37.10 -34.43 35.16
CA LYS A 510 37.18 -34.85 36.57
C LYS A 510 37.86 -36.20 36.72
N ARG A 511 37.49 -37.18 35.89
CA ARG A 511 38.11 -38.53 35.86
C ARG A 511 39.60 -38.50 35.48
N ARG A 512 40.00 -37.66 34.52
CA ARG A 512 41.41 -37.45 34.17
C ARG A 512 42.22 -36.76 35.28
N LYS A 513 41.61 -35.82 36.02
CA LYS A 513 42.26 -35.16 37.16
C LYS A 513 42.45 -36.10 38.34
N SER A 514 41.46 -36.95 38.65
CA SER A 514 41.60 -37.95 39.72
C SER A 514 42.66 -39.02 39.37
N GLU A 515 42.70 -39.49 38.12
CA GLU A 515 43.74 -40.40 37.63
C GLU A 515 45.13 -39.78 37.70
N LYS A 516 45.29 -38.50 37.31
CA LYS A 516 46.56 -37.77 37.45
C LYS A 516 46.97 -37.62 38.91
N GLN A 517 46.08 -37.20 39.81
CA GLN A 517 46.39 -37.06 41.24
C GLN A 517 46.78 -38.39 41.89
N ALA A 518 46.11 -39.49 41.54
CA ALA A 518 46.47 -40.83 41.98
C ALA A 518 47.88 -41.24 41.50
N SER A 519 48.21 -40.93 40.23
CA SER A 519 49.55 -41.22 39.67
C SER A 519 50.66 -40.38 40.32
N THR A 520 50.41 -39.10 40.61
CA THR A 520 51.40 -38.22 41.24
C THR A 520 51.63 -38.61 42.70
N LYS A 521 50.58 -39.00 43.43
CA LYS A 521 50.70 -39.49 44.81
C LYS A 521 51.51 -40.78 44.87
N LYS A 522 51.23 -41.74 43.96
CA LYS A 522 51.98 -42.98 43.85
C LYS A 522 53.46 -42.74 43.52
N ASN A 523 53.76 -41.83 42.59
CA ASN A 523 55.13 -41.47 42.23
C ASN A 523 55.89 -40.77 43.38
N ARG A 524 55.20 -40.00 44.22
CA ARG A 524 55.81 -39.37 45.40
C ARG A 524 56.13 -40.39 46.49
N GLU A 525 55.22 -41.33 46.76
CA GLU A 525 55.44 -42.43 47.71
C GLU A 525 56.57 -43.37 47.23
N GLU A 526 56.70 -43.61 45.92
CA GLU A 526 57.82 -44.37 45.34
C GLU A 526 59.15 -43.61 45.48
N LYS A 527 59.15 -42.27 45.38
CA LYS A 527 60.34 -41.43 45.56
C LYS A 527 60.82 -41.35 47.01
N GLU A 528 59.92 -41.15 47.97
CA GLU A 528 60.27 -41.13 49.40
C GLU A 528 60.86 -42.49 49.83
N LYS A 529 60.32 -43.60 49.32
CA LYS A 529 60.91 -44.95 49.52
C LYS A 529 62.30 -45.08 48.90
N ALA A 530 62.53 -44.51 47.73
CA ALA A 530 63.85 -44.52 47.09
C ALA A 530 64.89 -43.69 47.88
N GLU A 531 64.49 -42.55 48.48
CA GLU A 531 65.34 -41.74 49.35
C GLU A 531 65.70 -42.47 50.66
N ASP A 532 64.74 -43.14 51.29
CA ASP A 532 64.99 -44.00 52.48
C ASP A 532 65.94 -45.17 52.16
N ILE A 533 65.81 -45.75 50.96
CA ILE A 533 66.70 -46.81 50.48
C ILE A 533 68.12 -46.27 50.24
N PHE A 534 68.24 -45.04 49.72
CA PHE A 534 69.53 -44.36 49.53
C PHE A 534 70.23 -44.05 50.85
N GLU A 535 69.50 -43.61 51.88
CA GLU A 535 70.08 -43.41 53.22
C GLU A 535 70.55 -44.73 53.84
N LYS A 536 69.79 -45.81 53.67
CA LYS A 536 70.22 -47.16 54.10
C LYS A 536 71.48 -47.63 53.38
N PHE A 537 71.65 -47.26 52.10
CA PHE A 537 72.88 -47.51 51.34
C PHE A 537 74.07 -46.71 51.89
N LYS A 538 73.90 -45.41 52.20
CA LYS A 538 74.95 -44.57 52.83
C LYS A 538 75.45 -45.13 54.17
N HIS A 539 74.58 -45.83 54.91
CA HIS A 539 74.94 -46.48 56.17
C HIS A 539 75.54 -47.89 56.02
N GLY A 540 75.91 -48.31 54.80
CA GLY A 540 76.70 -49.52 54.55
C GLY A 540 75.92 -50.83 54.55
N LYS A 541 74.59 -50.79 54.41
CA LYS A 541 73.75 -52.00 54.28
C LYS A 541 73.69 -52.47 52.82
N LYS A 542 73.66 -53.79 52.61
CA LYS A 542 73.55 -54.40 51.26
C LYS A 542 72.14 -54.16 50.71
N LEU A 543 72.05 -53.63 49.49
CA LEU A 543 70.79 -53.43 48.76
C LEU A 543 70.39 -54.68 47.95
N THR A 544 69.09 -54.87 47.79
CA THR A 544 68.51 -55.88 46.88
C THR A 544 68.34 -55.33 45.46
N THR A 545 68.21 -56.22 44.47
CA THR A 545 68.11 -55.86 43.03
C THR A 545 66.89 -55.00 42.72
N GLU A 546 65.77 -55.18 43.44
CA GLU A 546 64.55 -54.39 43.28
C GLU A 546 64.69 -52.98 43.85
N GLU A 547 65.42 -52.82 44.95
CA GLU A 547 65.73 -51.52 45.58
C GLU A 547 66.67 -50.68 44.69
N LEU A 548 67.58 -51.35 43.98
CA LEU A 548 68.51 -50.73 43.02
C LEU A 548 67.81 -50.22 41.76
N LEU A 549 66.82 -50.97 41.26
CA LEU A 549 65.94 -50.55 40.15
C LEU A 549 65.06 -49.34 40.54
N LEU A 550 64.61 -49.27 41.79
CA LEU A 550 63.82 -48.14 42.29
C LEU A 550 64.65 -46.84 42.36
N LEU A 551 65.90 -46.92 42.80
CA LEU A 551 66.86 -45.80 42.78
C LEU A 551 67.15 -45.30 41.36
N GLN A 552 67.36 -46.23 40.42
CA GLN A 552 67.60 -45.90 39.01
C GLN A 552 66.37 -45.23 38.36
N LYS A 553 65.17 -45.70 38.68
CA LYS A 553 63.91 -45.15 38.15
C LYS A 553 63.68 -43.69 38.59
N HIS A 554 64.16 -43.31 39.77
CA HIS A 554 64.00 -41.96 40.33
C HIS A 554 65.27 -41.08 40.26
N ASN A 555 66.34 -41.57 39.63
CA ASN A 555 67.60 -40.84 39.42
C ASN A 555 68.22 -40.31 40.73
N ILE A 556 68.13 -41.09 41.81
CA ILE A 556 68.75 -40.76 43.10
C ILE A 556 70.07 -41.53 43.16
N GLY A 557 71.19 -40.81 43.09
CA GLY A 557 72.55 -41.34 43.02
C GLY A 557 73.53 -40.54 43.86
#